data_AF-A0A356SGQ9-F1
#
_entry.id   AF-A0A356SGQ9-F1
#
_cell.length_a   1.000
_cell.length_b   1.000
_cell.length_c   1.000
_cell.angle_alpha   90.00
_cell.angle_beta   90.00
_cell.angle_gamma   90.00
#
_symmetry.space_group_name_H-M   'P 1'
#
loop_
_entity.id
_entity.type
_entity.pdbx_description
1 polymer ?
#
loop_
_entity_poly.entity_id
_entity_poly.type
_entity_poly.pdbx_seq_one_letter_code
_entity_poly.pdbx_strand_id
1 'polypeptide(L)'
;LGGVFYVGVILWIIGFLVEVIADNQKSRFKADPANEGRFINTGIWSRAQHPNYFGEIVLWTGVAVMAWPSLSESALIFLVSPLFVALLLTRISGIPLLRKTAGARWGDDPEYQAYLKETPVLIPRLF
;
A
#
# COMPACT_ATOMS: atom_id res chain seq x y z
N LEU A 1 -2.69 -29.39 1.85
CA LEU A 1 -2.62 -27.97 1.40
C LEU A 1 -2.34 -27.99 -0.10
N GLY A 2 -3.24 -27.46 -0.93
CA GLY A 2 -3.11 -27.49 -2.40
C GLY A 2 -2.30 -26.31 -2.96
N GLY A 3 -2.00 -26.31 -4.26
CA GLY A 3 -1.21 -25.25 -4.91
C GLY A 3 -1.76 -23.84 -4.72
N VAL A 4 -3.09 -23.69 -4.70
CA VAL A 4 -3.78 -22.40 -4.44
C VAL A 4 -3.40 -21.82 -3.08
N PHE A 5 -3.28 -22.65 -2.04
CA PHE A 5 -2.89 -22.20 -0.71
C PHE A 5 -1.49 -21.59 -0.72
N TYR A 6 -0.51 -22.26 -1.37
CA TYR A 6 0.85 -21.75 -1.44
C TYR A 6 0.97 -20.46 -2.27
N VAL A 7 0.16 -20.30 -3.31
CA VAL A 7 0.06 -19.02 -4.03
C VAL A 7 -0.43 -17.91 -3.08
N GLY A 8 -1.46 -18.19 -2.29
CA GLY A 8 -1.96 -17.24 -1.29
C GLY A 8 -0.92 -16.90 -0.20
N VAL A 9 -0.14 -17.88 0.25
CA VAL A 9 0.98 -17.66 1.19
C VAL A 9 2.05 -16.75 0.57
N ILE A 10 2.44 -16.99 -0.68
CA ILE A 10 3.44 -16.16 -1.36
C ILE A 10 2.95 -14.72 -1.50
N LEU A 11 1.70 -14.53 -1.94
CA LEU A 11 1.07 -13.20 -2.00
C LEU A 11 1.07 -12.52 -0.64
N TRP A 12 0.66 -13.24 0.40
CA TRP A 12 0.65 -12.72 1.77
C TRP A 12 2.04 -12.27 2.23
N ILE A 13 3.07 -13.09 2.04
CA ILE A 13 4.45 -12.77 2.40
C ILE A 13 4.94 -11.53 1.64
N ILE A 14 4.69 -11.45 0.32
CA ILE A 14 5.10 -10.30 -0.49
C ILE A 14 4.42 -9.02 0.01
N GLY A 15 3.10 -9.06 0.21
CA GLY A 15 2.34 -7.91 0.68
C GLY A 15 2.81 -7.44 2.06
N PHE A 16 2.98 -8.38 3.00
CA PHE A 16 3.46 -8.11 4.34
C PHE A 16 4.87 -7.50 4.34
N LEU A 17 5.81 -8.05 3.56
CA LEU A 17 7.16 -7.50 3.47
C LEU A 17 7.16 -6.08 2.90
N VAL A 18 6.38 -5.82 1.85
CA VAL A 18 6.26 -4.48 1.28
C VAL A 18 5.71 -3.48 2.30
N GLU A 19 4.66 -3.85 3.04
CA GLU A 19 4.06 -3.01 4.07
C GLU A 19 5.04 -2.68 5.19
N VAL A 20 5.66 -3.71 5.77
CA VAL A 20 6.64 -3.54 6.86
C VAL A 20 7.84 -2.71 6.43
N ILE A 21 8.36 -2.94 5.22
CA ILE A 21 9.49 -2.15 4.69
C ILE A 21 9.08 -0.69 4.48
N ALA A 22 7.91 -0.45 3.88
CA ALA A 22 7.41 0.90 3.64
C ALA A 22 7.20 1.68 4.94
N ASP A 23 6.55 1.07 5.92
CA ASP A 23 6.26 1.71 7.21
C ASP A 23 7.52 1.91 8.04
N ASN A 24 8.48 0.98 8.01
CA ASN A 24 9.77 1.17 8.66
C ASN A 24 10.57 2.30 8.01
N GLN A 25 10.61 2.38 6.68
CA GLN A 25 11.26 3.49 5.98
C GLN A 25 10.64 4.84 6.35
N LYS A 26 9.30 4.91 6.38
CA LYS A 26 8.56 6.13 6.76
C LYS A 26 8.81 6.52 8.21
N SER A 27 8.83 5.55 9.11
CA SER A 27 9.05 5.77 10.54
C SER A 27 10.46 6.29 10.80
N ARG A 28 11.47 5.66 10.17
CA ARG A 28 12.86 6.12 10.24
C ARG A 28 13.04 7.51 9.65
N PHE A 29 12.43 7.80 8.50
CA PHE A 29 12.49 9.12 7.88
C PHE A 29 11.94 10.21 8.81
N LYS A 30 10.79 9.97 9.45
CA LYS A 30 10.16 10.92 10.39
C LYS A 30 10.92 11.11 11.70
N ALA A 31 11.66 10.09 12.13
CA ALA A 31 12.42 10.14 13.38
C ALA A 31 13.70 10.99 13.27
N ASP A 32 14.16 11.29 12.06
CA ASP A 32 15.34 12.11 11.81
C ASP A 32 14.96 13.61 11.76
N PRO A 33 15.48 14.44 12.69
CA PRO A 33 15.22 15.88 12.71
C PRO A 33 15.60 16.60 11.41
N ALA A 34 16.56 16.08 10.64
CA ALA A 34 16.94 16.66 9.35
C ALA A 34 15.82 16.55 8.28
N ASN A 35 14.81 15.73 8.54
CA ASN A 35 13.64 15.56 7.68
C ASN A 35 12.41 16.32 8.20
N GLU A 36 12.55 17.14 9.23
CA GLU A 36 11.45 17.95 9.73
C GLU A 36 10.90 18.85 8.61
N GLY A 37 9.57 18.84 8.46
CA GLY A 37 8.92 19.58 7.38
C GLY A 37 9.00 18.93 6.00
N ARG A 38 9.72 17.82 5.80
CA ARG A 38 9.90 17.18 4.49
C ARG A 38 8.97 15.97 4.29
N PHE A 39 8.78 15.57 3.04
CA PHE A 39 8.07 14.34 2.67
C PHE A 39 9.07 13.26 2.24
N ILE A 40 8.70 11.99 2.44
CA ILE A 40 9.53 10.86 2.02
C ILE A 40 9.33 10.61 0.52
N ASN A 41 10.43 10.54 -0.21
CA ASN A 41 10.47 10.22 -1.64
C ASN A 41 11.63 9.26 -1.99
N THR A 42 12.18 8.55 -1.00
CA THR A 42 13.32 7.63 -1.14
C THR A 42 12.92 6.18 -0.87
N GLY A 43 13.78 5.23 -1.22
CA GLY A 43 13.51 3.81 -1.01
C GLY A 43 12.31 3.32 -1.82
N ILE A 44 11.38 2.61 -1.19
CA ILE A 44 10.17 2.11 -1.88
C ILE A 44 9.15 3.22 -2.14
N TRP A 45 9.25 4.34 -1.41
CA TRP A 45 8.40 5.52 -1.62
C TRP A 45 8.75 6.29 -2.90
N SER A 46 9.93 6.12 -3.49
CA SER A 46 10.23 6.66 -4.83
C SER A 46 9.57 5.85 -5.97
N ARG A 47 9.10 4.63 -5.67
CA ARG A 47 8.52 3.70 -6.64
C ARG A 47 7.00 3.75 -6.67
N ALA A 48 6.36 4.04 -5.53
CA ALA A 48 4.93 4.30 -5.39
C ALA A 48 4.68 5.34 -4.28
N GLN A 49 3.63 6.15 -4.43
CA GLN A 49 3.23 7.15 -3.42
C GLN A 49 2.69 6.49 -2.14
N HIS A 50 2.07 5.33 -2.26
CA HIS A 50 1.48 4.56 -1.15
C HIS A 50 1.87 3.07 -1.22
N PRO A 51 3.17 2.74 -1.08
CA PRO A 51 3.65 1.37 -1.21
C PRO A 51 3.12 0.47 -0.08
N ASN A 52 2.90 1.03 1.11
CA ASN A 52 2.28 0.30 2.22
C ASN A 52 0.84 -0.13 1.90
N TYR A 53 0.02 0.72 1.28
CA TYR A 53 -1.34 0.35 0.84
C TYR A 53 -1.33 -0.70 -0.26
N PHE A 54 -0.33 -0.68 -1.14
CA PHE A 54 -0.15 -1.77 -2.09
C PHE A 54 0.15 -3.09 -1.37
N GLY A 55 1.06 -3.06 -0.39
CA GLY A 55 1.35 -4.20 0.49
C GLY A 55 0.08 -4.76 1.15
N GLU A 56 -0.73 -3.88 1.75
CA GLU A 56 -1.98 -4.23 2.42
C GLU A 56 -2.99 -4.88 1.46
N ILE A 57 -3.17 -4.34 0.24
CA ILE A 57 -4.08 -4.95 -0.74
C ILE A 57 -3.56 -6.34 -1.18
N VAL A 58 -2.26 -6.48 -1.41
CA VAL A 58 -1.65 -7.75 -1.82
C VAL A 58 -1.76 -8.79 -0.71
N LEU A 59 -1.57 -8.42 0.56
CA LEU A 59 -1.66 -9.37 1.67
C LEU A 59 -3.09 -9.86 1.87
N TRP A 60 -4.10 -8.97 1.81
CA TRP A 60 -5.50 -9.36 1.90
C TRP A 60 -5.94 -10.20 0.69
N THR A 61 -5.37 -9.94 -0.48
CA THR A 61 -5.54 -10.82 -1.65
C THR A 61 -4.97 -12.21 -1.37
N GLY A 62 -3.79 -12.31 -0.76
CA GLY A 62 -3.21 -13.58 -0.31
C GLY A 62 -4.13 -14.34 0.67
N VAL A 63 -4.73 -13.65 1.65
CA VAL A 63 -5.71 -14.24 2.57
C VAL A 63 -6.94 -14.78 1.83
N ALA A 64 -7.51 -14.00 0.90
CA ALA A 64 -8.66 -14.44 0.11
C ALA A 64 -8.34 -15.69 -0.74
N VAL A 65 -7.16 -15.73 -1.36
CA VAL A 65 -6.69 -16.88 -2.14
C VAL A 65 -6.48 -18.11 -1.26
N MET A 66 -5.90 -17.97 -0.07
CA MET A 66 -5.75 -19.09 0.87
C MET A 66 -7.10 -19.62 1.36
N ALA A 67 -8.08 -18.75 1.57
CA ALA A 67 -9.41 -19.11 2.06
C ALA A 67 -10.27 -19.81 0.99
N TRP A 68 -10.14 -19.41 -0.28
CA TRP A 68 -11.00 -19.87 -1.39
C TRP A 68 -11.35 -21.36 -1.36
N PRO A 69 -10.39 -22.31 -1.26
CA PRO A 69 -10.71 -23.74 -1.37
C PRO A 69 -11.54 -24.30 -0.22
N SER A 70 -11.65 -23.54 0.88
CA SER A 70 -12.32 -23.94 2.12
C SER A 70 -13.68 -23.24 2.33
N LEU A 71 -14.08 -22.35 1.42
CA LEU A 71 -15.33 -21.60 1.53
C LEU A 71 -16.52 -22.41 1.00
N SER A 72 -17.64 -22.37 1.73
CA SER A 72 -18.95 -22.76 1.19
C SER A 72 -19.42 -21.76 0.14
N GLU A 73 -20.39 -22.14 -0.69
CA GLU A 73 -20.97 -21.26 -1.72
C GLU A 73 -21.45 -19.91 -1.15
N SER A 74 -22.12 -19.95 0.00
CA SER A 74 -22.58 -18.75 0.72
C SER A 74 -21.44 -17.87 1.23
N ALA A 75 -20.27 -18.44 1.49
CA ALA A 75 -19.12 -17.74 2.04
C ALA A 75 -18.22 -17.13 0.94
N LEU A 76 -18.46 -17.43 -0.35
CA LEU A 76 -17.73 -16.82 -1.47
C LEU A 76 -17.85 -15.29 -1.49
N ILE A 77 -18.90 -14.72 -0.89
CA ILE A 77 -19.05 -13.26 -0.72
C ILE A 77 -17.85 -12.62 -0.01
N PHE A 78 -17.18 -13.34 0.90
CA PHE A 78 -16.03 -12.80 1.63
C PHE A 78 -14.77 -12.62 0.77
N LEU A 79 -14.73 -13.21 -0.42
CA LEU A 79 -13.66 -12.98 -1.39
C LEU A 79 -13.68 -11.56 -1.98
N VAL A 80 -14.72 -10.78 -1.71
CA VAL A 80 -14.77 -9.34 -2.03
C VAL A 80 -13.82 -8.51 -1.16
N SER A 81 -13.28 -9.08 -0.07
CA SER A 81 -12.48 -8.34 0.91
C SER A 81 -11.30 -7.56 0.32
N PRO A 82 -10.52 -8.04 -0.68
CA PRO A 82 -9.41 -7.26 -1.22
C PRO A 82 -9.91 -6.05 -2.02
N LEU A 83 -11.06 -6.18 -2.70
CA LEU A 83 -11.70 -5.07 -3.41
C LEU A 83 -12.23 -4.02 -2.42
N PHE A 84 -12.81 -4.49 -1.31
CA PHE A 84 -13.29 -3.60 -0.25
C PHE A 84 -12.14 -2.83 0.42
N VAL A 85 -11.04 -3.50 0.76
CA VAL A 85 -9.83 -2.86 1.29
C VAL A 85 -9.26 -1.86 0.28
N ALA A 86 -9.13 -2.26 -0.99
CA ALA A 86 -8.66 -1.36 -2.04
C ALA A 86 -9.55 -0.12 -2.19
N LEU A 87 -10.88 -0.27 -2.12
CA LEU A 87 -11.82 0.85 -2.18
C LEU A 87 -11.62 1.80 -0.99
N LEU A 88 -11.55 1.26 0.23
CA LEU A 88 -11.35 2.06 1.43
C LEU A 88 -10.05 2.87 1.37
N LEU A 89 -8.94 2.20 1.03
CA LEU A 89 -7.63 2.82 0.98
C LEU A 89 -7.51 3.82 -0.18
N THR A 90 -8.07 3.53 -1.36
CA THR A 90 -7.83 4.38 -2.53
C THR A 90 -8.86 5.48 -2.73
N ARG A 91 -10.10 5.31 -2.23
CA ARG A 91 -11.22 6.22 -2.54
C ARG A 91 -11.93 6.83 -1.33
N ILE A 92 -11.80 6.26 -0.13
CA ILE A 92 -12.57 6.69 1.04
C ILE A 92 -11.65 7.33 2.10
N SER A 93 -10.88 6.52 2.81
CA SER A 93 -10.13 6.97 3.99
C SER A 93 -8.62 7.10 3.77
N GLY A 94 -7.99 6.25 2.97
CA GLY A 94 -6.53 6.23 2.85
C GLY A 94 -5.96 7.43 2.08
N ILE A 95 -5.79 7.26 0.77
CA ILE A 95 -5.17 8.22 -0.14
C ILE A 95 -5.87 9.59 -0.13
N PRO A 96 -7.22 9.70 -0.16
CA PRO A 96 -7.87 11.01 -0.20
C PRO A 96 -7.57 11.87 1.03
N LEU A 97 -7.62 11.28 2.24
CA LEU A 97 -7.34 12.01 3.48
C LEU A 97 -5.86 12.39 3.55
N LEU A 98 -4.95 11.47 3.21
CA LEU A 98 -3.52 11.76 3.18
C LEU A 98 -3.17 12.85 2.18
N ARG A 99 -3.77 12.84 0.98
CA ARG A 99 -3.55 13.87 -0.04
C ARG A 99 -4.03 15.23 0.42
N LYS A 100 -5.16 15.32 1.15
CA LYS A 100 -5.64 16.58 1.73
C LYS A 100 -4.65 17.15 2.75
N THR A 101 -4.18 16.33 3.68
CA THR A 101 -3.20 16.77 4.70
C THR A 101 -1.84 17.11 4.08
N ALA A 102 -1.37 16.30 3.14
CA ALA A 102 -0.12 16.52 2.44
C ALA A 102 -0.18 17.76 1.54
N GLY A 103 -1.29 18.01 0.85
CA GLY A 103 -1.52 19.21 0.06
C GLY A 103 -1.53 20.49 0.91
N ALA A 104 -2.09 20.44 2.12
CA ALA A 104 -2.02 21.59 3.03
C ALA A 104 -0.59 21.89 3.54
N ARG A 105 0.31 20.90 3.54
CA ARG A 105 1.68 21.04 4.06
C ARG A 105 2.73 21.30 2.98
N TRP A 106 2.57 20.66 1.82
CA TRP A 106 3.55 20.62 0.73
C TRP A 106 2.95 20.97 -0.63
N GLY A 107 1.69 21.42 -0.70
CA GLY A 107 0.99 21.66 -1.96
C GLY A 107 1.68 22.67 -2.87
N ASP A 108 2.33 23.69 -2.29
CA ASP A 108 3.05 24.72 -3.05
C ASP A 108 4.53 24.36 -3.28
N ASP A 109 5.01 23.23 -2.76
CA ASP A 109 6.39 22.76 -2.92
C ASP A 109 6.59 22.13 -4.32
N PRO A 110 7.45 22.71 -5.17
CA PRO A 110 7.71 22.18 -6.50
C PRO A 110 8.25 20.74 -6.50
N GLU A 111 9.04 20.35 -5.48
CA GLU A 111 9.56 18.98 -5.38
C GLU A 111 8.44 17.99 -5.08
N TYR A 112 7.48 18.38 -4.24
CA TYR A 112 6.32 17.55 -3.94
C TYR A 112 5.42 17.39 -5.17
N GLN A 113 5.19 18.46 -5.93
CA GLN A 113 4.43 18.39 -7.18
C GLN A 113 5.13 17.52 -8.23
N ALA A 114 6.45 17.64 -8.36
CA ALA A 114 7.25 16.76 -9.22
C ALA A 114 7.12 15.30 -8.78
N TYR A 115 7.21 15.02 -7.47
CA TYR A 115 7.01 13.67 -6.93
C TYR A 115 5.63 13.08 -7.25
N LEU A 116 4.56 13.88 -7.13
CA LEU A 116 3.20 13.43 -7.44
C LEU A 116 3.00 13.09 -8.92
N LYS A 117 3.66 13.82 -9.82
CA LYS A 117 3.65 13.58 -11.27
C LYS A 117 4.55 12.40 -11.65
N GLU A 118 5.72 12.38 -11.01
CA GLU A 118 6.83 11.44 -11.11
C GLU A 118 6.38 10.01 -10.81
N THR A 119 5.67 9.87 -9.69
CA THR A 119 5.54 8.60 -8.97
C THR A 119 4.14 8.03 -9.08
N PRO A 120 3.96 6.75 -9.47
CA PRO A 120 2.66 6.10 -9.46
C PRO A 120 2.02 6.14 -8.08
N VAL A 121 0.69 6.22 -8.04
CA VAL A 121 -0.03 6.34 -6.76
C VAL A 121 0.09 5.07 -5.91
N LEU A 122 -0.04 3.89 -6.51
CA LEU A 122 -0.19 2.64 -5.76
C LEU A 122 0.77 1.53 -6.23
N ILE A 123 0.73 1.15 -7.50
CA ILE A 123 1.54 0.04 -8.02
C ILE A 123 3.01 0.50 -8.16
N PRO A 124 3.97 -0.13 -7.46
CA PRO A 124 5.37 0.26 -7.55
C PRO A 124 5.94 0.10 -8.96
N ARG A 125 6.63 1.14 -9.45
CA ARG A 125 7.42 1.03 -10.68
C ARG A 125 8.57 0.02 -10.52
N LEU A 126 8.57 -0.99 -11.37
CA LEU A 126 9.67 -1.94 -11.50
C LEU A 126 10.66 -1.42 -12.55
N PHE A 127 11.93 -1.37 -12.15
CA PHE A 127 13.11 -0.92 -12.92
C PHE A 127 12.94 0.45 -13.54
#